data_AF-A0A661K0L2-F1
#
_entry.id   AF-A0A661K0L2-F1
#
_cell.length_a   1.000
_cell.length_b   1.000
_cell.length_c   1.000
_cell.angle_alpha   90.00
_cell.angle_beta   90.00
_cell.angle_gamma   90.00
#
_symmetry.space_group_name_H-M   'P 1'
#
loop_
_entity.id
_entity.type
_entity.pdbx_description
1 polymer ?
#
loop_
_entity_poly.entity_id
_entity_poly.type
_entity_poly.pdbx_seq_one_letter_code
_entity_poly.pdbx_strand_id
1 'polypeptide(L)'
;GNPAQISRLIQAATFNSTSRVSGSFGGKVECSEYLVSPLKTGQPRVIIPGLGDRIFSMTMDDEMVFALPVSFLDELIDGLKKSGSKIGARYPITHYQNFQPEFPKVYRELAEKLGI
;
A
#
# COMPACT_ATOMS: atom_id res chain seq x y z
N GLY A 1 2.90 -5.23 6.00
CA GLY A 1 3.12 -4.11 5.05
C GLY A 1 2.23 -2.94 5.41
N ASN A 2 2.70 -1.70 5.31
CA ASN A 2 1.93 -0.54 5.78
C ASN A 2 0.83 -0.10 4.80
N PRO A 3 -0.14 0.77 5.21
CA PRO A 3 -1.25 1.17 4.35
C PRO A 3 -0.83 1.76 3.00
N ALA A 4 0.30 2.47 2.93
CA ALA A 4 0.80 3.03 1.67
C ALA A 4 1.33 1.95 0.71
N GLN A 5 1.97 0.90 1.25
CA GLN A 5 2.36 -0.28 0.46
C GLN A 5 1.13 -1.06 -0.01
N ILE A 6 0.13 -1.24 0.85
CA ILE A 6 -1.13 -1.92 0.47
C ILE A 6 -1.87 -1.12 -0.60
N SER A 7 -1.92 0.22 -0.50
CA SER A 7 -2.49 1.09 -1.53
C SER A 7 -1.83 0.87 -2.89
N ARG A 8 -0.50 0.71 -2.92
CA ARG A 8 0.23 0.42 -4.16
C ARG A 8 -0.17 -0.91 -4.79
N LEU A 9 -0.43 -1.93 -3.97
CA LEU A 9 -0.91 -3.25 -4.42
C LEU A 9 -2.37 -3.19 -4.89
N ILE A 10 -3.24 -2.47 -4.19
CA ILE A 10 -4.63 -2.26 -4.61
C ILE A 10 -4.69 -1.55 -5.96
N GLN A 11 -3.93 -0.47 -6.14
CA GLN A 11 -3.84 0.26 -7.41
C GLN A 11 -3.44 -0.65 -8.58
N ALA A 12 -2.52 -1.60 -8.34
CA ALA A 12 -2.15 -2.59 -9.33
C ALA A 12 -3.28 -3.58 -9.58
N ALA A 13 -3.83 -4.18 -8.53
CA ALA A 13 -4.89 -5.18 -8.61
C ALA A 13 -6.16 -4.67 -9.28
N THR A 14 -6.47 -3.38 -9.17
CA THR A 14 -7.66 -2.78 -9.79
C THR A 14 -7.36 -2.03 -11.08
N PHE A 15 -6.12 -2.06 -11.61
CA PHE A 15 -5.76 -1.20 -12.73
C PHE A 15 -6.56 -1.52 -14.01
N ASN A 16 -6.74 -2.81 -14.31
CA ASN A 16 -7.47 -3.27 -15.49
C ASN A 16 -8.95 -3.57 -15.21
N SER A 17 -9.41 -3.38 -13.97
CA SER A 17 -10.74 -3.81 -13.51
C SER A 17 -11.54 -2.63 -12.95
N THR A 18 -12.85 -2.64 -13.14
CA THR A 18 -13.77 -1.71 -12.48
C THR A 18 -14.14 -2.17 -11.06
N SER A 19 -13.71 -3.38 -10.68
CA SER A 19 -13.97 -3.95 -9.37
C SER A 19 -13.01 -3.41 -8.32
N ARG A 20 -13.47 -3.36 -7.07
CA ARG A 20 -12.65 -2.96 -5.92
C ARG A 20 -12.13 -4.21 -5.21
N VAL A 21 -10.92 -4.13 -4.68
CA VAL A 21 -10.44 -5.12 -3.70
C VAL A 21 -11.29 -4.98 -2.44
N SER A 22 -11.81 -6.11 -1.96
CA SER A 22 -12.70 -6.16 -0.81
C SER A 22 -11.98 -6.66 0.44
N GLY A 23 -12.54 -6.35 1.60
CA GLY A 23 -12.13 -6.91 2.89
C GLY A 23 -13.37 -7.08 3.76
N SER A 24 -13.34 -8.04 4.68
CA SER A 24 -14.33 -8.15 5.75
C SER A 24 -13.62 -7.94 7.07
N PHE A 25 -14.05 -6.93 7.84
CA PHE A 25 -13.33 -6.50 9.04
C PHE A 25 -14.12 -6.88 10.29
N GLY A 26 -13.85 -8.07 10.83
CA GLY A 26 -14.55 -8.61 12.00
C GLY A 26 -13.82 -8.35 13.32
N GLY A 27 -12.53 -8.00 13.28
CA GLY A 27 -11.65 -7.87 14.44
C GLY A 27 -11.27 -9.21 15.06
N LYS A 28 -11.64 -10.34 14.43
CA LYS A 28 -11.40 -11.70 14.91
C LYS A 28 -11.46 -12.69 13.75
N VAL A 29 -10.70 -13.78 13.86
CA VAL A 29 -10.68 -14.87 12.86
C VAL A 29 -10.31 -14.35 11.46
N GLU A 30 -9.45 -13.33 11.42
CA GLU A 30 -8.95 -12.71 10.19
C GLU A 30 -8.15 -13.71 9.32
N CYS A 31 -7.65 -14.80 9.92
CA CYS A 31 -7.04 -15.90 9.18
C CYS A 31 -7.94 -16.51 8.11
N SER A 32 -9.27 -16.52 8.31
CA SER A 32 -10.20 -16.96 7.27
C SER A 32 -10.20 -16.04 6.06
N GLU A 33 -9.97 -14.74 6.28
CA GLU A 33 -10.00 -13.70 5.24
C GLU A 33 -8.76 -13.69 4.35
N TYR A 34 -7.59 -14.05 4.88
CA TYR A 34 -6.36 -14.11 4.07
C TYR A 34 -5.95 -15.53 3.66
N LEU A 35 -6.39 -16.60 4.35
CA LEU A 35 -6.08 -17.98 3.97
C LEU A 35 -7.15 -18.62 3.08
N VAL A 36 -8.44 -18.35 3.33
CA VAL A 36 -9.54 -19.09 2.69
C VAL A 36 -10.25 -18.25 1.64
N SER A 37 -10.63 -17.01 1.98
CA SER A 37 -11.41 -16.14 1.09
C SER A 37 -10.76 -15.90 -0.29
N PRO A 38 -9.43 -15.69 -0.43
CA PRO A 38 -8.81 -15.49 -1.74
C PRO A 38 -8.86 -16.75 -2.61
N LEU A 39 -8.70 -17.93 -2.01
CA LEU A 39 -8.78 -19.22 -2.71
C LEU A 39 -10.21 -19.53 -3.16
N LYS A 40 -11.21 -19.23 -2.32
CA LYS A 40 -12.62 -19.48 -2.65
C LYS A 40 -13.19 -18.51 -3.67
N THR A 41 -12.84 -17.23 -3.58
CA THR A 41 -13.40 -16.20 -4.44
C THR A 41 -12.60 -16.01 -5.73
N GLY A 42 -11.35 -16.47 -5.76
CA GLY A 42 -10.43 -16.18 -6.87
C GLY A 42 -10.02 -14.70 -6.93
N GLN A 43 -10.25 -13.94 -5.85
CA GLN A 43 -10.04 -12.49 -5.80
C GLN A 43 -9.13 -12.08 -4.64
N PRO A 44 -8.35 -11.00 -4.78
CA PRO A 44 -7.54 -10.46 -3.69
C PRO A 44 -8.40 -9.91 -2.54
N ARG A 45 -7.81 -9.88 -1.34
CA ARG A 45 -8.40 -9.35 -0.11
C ARG A 45 -7.44 -8.41 0.61
N VAL A 46 -8.00 -7.39 1.28
CA VAL A 46 -7.28 -6.52 2.22
C VAL A 46 -7.84 -6.73 3.62
N ILE A 47 -6.95 -6.93 4.60
CA ILE A 47 -7.32 -7.31 5.95
C ILE A 47 -6.60 -6.41 6.96
N ILE A 48 -7.32 -6.01 8.01
CA ILE A 48 -6.75 -5.39 9.20
C ILE A 48 -6.35 -6.52 10.16
N PRO A 49 -5.07 -6.64 10.56
CA PRO A 49 -4.62 -7.72 11.41
C PRO A 49 -5.39 -7.78 12.74
N GLY A 50 -5.87 -8.99 13.08
CA GLY A 50 -6.54 -9.26 14.34
C GLY A 50 -5.56 -9.62 15.46
N LEU A 51 -6.09 -9.88 16.65
CA LEU A 51 -5.27 -10.21 17.83
C LEU A 51 -4.32 -11.39 17.60
N GLY A 52 -4.79 -12.45 16.92
CA GLY A 52 -3.97 -13.62 16.61
C GLY A 52 -2.78 -13.30 15.71
N ASP A 53 -2.98 -12.46 14.69
CA ASP A 53 -1.91 -12.04 13.78
C ASP A 53 -0.83 -11.27 14.55
N ARG A 54 -1.26 -10.35 15.42
CA ARG A 54 -0.38 -9.53 16.26
C ARG A 54 0.44 -10.36 17.24
N ILE A 55 -0.21 -11.30 17.94
CA ILE A 55 0.47 -12.12 18.96
C ILE A 55 1.37 -13.17 18.30
N PHE A 56 0.86 -13.92 17.33
CA PHE A 56 1.55 -15.11 16.83
C PHE A 56 2.44 -14.84 15.60
N SER A 57 2.12 -13.81 14.81
CA SER A 57 2.93 -13.42 13.64
C SER A 57 3.75 -12.15 13.90
N MET A 58 3.64 -11.57 15.10
CA MET A 58 4.30 -10.31 15.47
C MET A 58 3.96 -9.15 14.53
N THR A 59 2.77 -9.18 13.93
CA THR A 59 2.31 -8.13 13.02
C THR A 59 2.13 -6.81 13.76
N MET A 60 2.71 -5.74 13.23
CA MET A 60 2.75 -4.43 13.90
C MET A 60 1.45 -3.62 13.71
N ASP A 61 1.24 -2.61 14.56
CA ASP A 61 0.02 -1.77 14.59
C ASP A 61 -0.20 -0.97 13.31
N ASP A 62 0.88 -0.65 12.61
CA ASP A 62 0.89 0.05 11.33
C ASP A 62 0.91 -0.90 10.13
N GLU A 63 0.78 -2.21 10.35
CA GLU A 63 0.75 -3.20 9.28
C GLU A 63 -0.66 -3.65 8.91
N MET A 64 -0.79 -4.00 7.64
CA MET A 64 -1.96 -4.54 6.97
C MET A 64 -1.57 -5.78 6.16
N VAL A 65 -2.57 -6.61 5.86
CA VAL A 65 -2.41 -7.81 5.03
C VAL A 65 -3.07 -7.60 3.68
N PHE A 66 -2.35 -7.95 2.61
CA PHE A 66 -2.91 -8.12 1.27
C PHE A 66 -2.69 -9.57 0.86
N ALA A 67 -3.78 -10.28 0.58
CA ALA A 67 -3.74 -11.67 0.17
C ALA A 67 -4.34 -11.83 -1.22
N LEU A 68 -3.77 -12.71 -2.03
CA LEU A 68 -4.25 -13.01 -3.39
C LEU A 68 -4.13 -14.52 -3.67
N PRO A 69 -4.99 -15.10 -4.53
CA PRO A 69 -4.74 -16.42 -5.07
C PRO A 69 -3.63 -16.36 -6.13
N VAL A 70 -2.89 -17.46 -6.30
CA VAL A 70 -1.80 -17.56 -7.29
C VAL A 70 -2.26 -17.23 -8.71
N SER A 71 -3.50 -17.59 -9.06
CA SER A 71 -4.10 -17.28 -10.36
C SER A 71 -4.20 -15.78 -10.66
N PHE A 72 -4.12 -14.91 -9.65
CA PHE A 72 -4.17 -13.46 -9.80
C PHE A 72 -2.77 -12.82 -9.94
N LEU A 73 -1.70 -13.60 -9.82
CA LEU A 73 -0.34 -13.06 -9.76
C LEU A 73 0.06 -12.33 -11.05
N ASP A 74 -0.27 -12.89 -12.22
CA ASP A 74 0.04 -12.27 -13.51
C ASP A 74 -0.70 -10.94 -13.69
N GLU A 75 -1.97 -10.88 -13.27
CA GLU A 75 -2.77 -9.66 -13.29
C GLU A 75 -2.17 -8.59 -12.37
N LEU A 76 -1.71 -8.97 -11.17
CA LEU A 76 -1.04 -8.05 -10.25
C LEU A 76 0.27 -7.50 -10.85
N ILE A 77 1.09 -8.35 -11.48
CA ILE A 77 2.36 -7.93 -12.11
C ILE A 77 2.11 -6.97 -13.28
N ASP A 78 1.15 -7.29 -14.14
CA ASP A 78 0.74 -6.41 -15.24
C ASP A 78 0.19 -5.08 -14.71
N GLY A 79 -0.66 -5.14 -13.70
CA GLY A 79 -1.20 -3.99 -12.99
C GLY A 79 -0.11 -3.11 -12.38
N LEU A 80 0.90 -3.69 -11.73
CA LEU A 80 2.06 -2.97 -11.18
C LEU A 80 2.79 -2.18 -12.28
N LYS A 81 3.09 -2.82 -13.42
CA LYS A 81 3.78 -2.18 -14.55
C LYS A 81 2.94 -1.05 -15.18
N LYS A 82 1.66 -1.32 -15.45
CA LYS A 82 0.77 -0.36 -16.11
C LYS A 82 0.41 0.82 -15.22
N SER A 83 0.08 0.58 -13.95
CA SER A 83 -0.22 1.66 -12.99
C SER A 83 0.99 2.57 -12.76
N GLY A 84 2.20 2.00 -12.68
CA GLY A 84 3.43 2.79 -12.54
C GLY A 84 3.69 3.69 -13.76
N SER A 85 3.56 3.14 -14.97
CA SER A 85 3.88 3.87 -16.21
C SER A 85 2.79 4.83 -16.68
N LYS A 86 1.51 4.47 -16.55
CA LYS A 86 0.39 5.25 -17.11
C LYS A 86 -0.13 6.35 -16.19
N ILE A 87 -0.15 6.11 -14.87
CA ILE A 87 -0.70 7.06 -13.89
C ILE A 87 0.34 7.55 -12.88
N GLY A 88 1.59 7.07 -12.97
CA GLY A 88 2.64 7.46 -12.04
C GLY A 88 2.46 6.89 -10.63
N ALA A 89 1.67 5.82 -10.45
CA ALA A 89 1.45 5.18 -9.16
C ALA A 89 2.77 4.61 -8.63
N ARG A 90 3.28 5.20 -7.55
CA ARG A 90 4.58 4.85 -6.96
C ARG A 90 4.51 4.80 -5.45
N TYR A 91 5.41 4.00 -4.89
CA TYR A 91 5.71 3.95 -3.48
C TYR A 91 7.22 4.20 -3.30
N PRO A 92 7.65 5.07 -2.37
CA PRO A 92 6.83 5.85 -1.44
C PRO A 92 5.89 6.86 -2.13
N ILE A 93 4.77 7.18 -1.46
CA ILE A 93 3.79 8.15 -1.97
C ILE A 93 4.47 9.52 -2.05
N THR A 94 4.31 10.19 -3.20
CA THR A 94 4.83 11.54 -3.37
C THR A 94 3.88 12.54 -2.76
N HIS A 95 4.38 13.31 -1.81
CA HIS A 95 3.65 14.42 -1.25
C HIS A 95 3.63 15.56 -2.26
N TYR A 96 2.50 16.27 -2.33
CA TYR A 96 2.40 17.48 -3.12
C TYR A 96 3.39 18.53 -2.59
N GLN A 97 4.29 18.99 -3.45
CA GLN A 97 5.38 19.92 -3.09
C GLN A 97 5.34 21.22 -3.91
N ASN A 98 4.17 21.63 -4.44
CA ASN A 98 4.05 22.96 -5.05
C ASN A 98 3.87 24.04 -3.98
N PHE A 99 4.85 24.14 -3.09
CA PHE A 99 5.01 25.23 -2.16
C PHE A 99 6.50 25.57 -2.09
N GLN A 100 6.84 26.82 -1.85
CA GLN A 100 8.22 27.22 -1.59
C GLN A 100 8.51 26.99 -0.10
N PRO A 101 9.41 26.07 0.29
CA PRO A 101 9.80 25.95 1.68
C PRO A 101 10.56 27.21 2.10
N GLU A 102 10.18 27.80 3.23
CA GLU A 102 11.01 28.81 3.88
C GLU A 102 12.13 28.13 4.66
N PHE A 103 13.37 28.38 4.25
CA PHE A 103 14.52 27.85 4.97
C PHE A 103 14.70 28.55 6.33
N PRO A 104 15.00 27.78 7.41
CA PRO A 104 15.40 28.36 8.68
C PRO A 104 16.53 29.39 8.53
N LYS A 105 16.57 30.39 9.42
CA LYS A 105 17.50 31.53 9.33
C LYS A 105 18.97 31.12 9.13
N VAL A 106 19.42 30.08 9.84
CA VAL A 106 20.79 29.56 9.76
C VAL A 106 21.17 29.13 8.33
N TYR A 107 20.23 28.54 7.58
CA TYR A 107 20.50 28.14 6.19
C TYR A 107 20.54 29.33 5.24
N ARG A 108 19.75 30.38 5.50
CA ARG A 108 19.83 31.64 4.73
C ARG A 108 21.15 32.36 4.96
N GLU A 109 21.60 32.46 6.21
CA GLU A 109 22.90 33.05 6.57
C GLU A 109 24.07 32.23 5.98
N LEU A 110 23.93 30.90 5.94
CA LEU A 110 24.93 30.03 5.30
C LEU A 110 24.96 30.23 3.78
N ALA A 111 23.79 30.29 3.13
CA ALA A 111 23.67 30.53 1.70
C ALA A 111 24.33 31.87 1.30
N GLU A 112 24.06 32.93 2.07
CA GLU A 112 24.72 34.24 1.92
C GLU A 112 26.25 34.14 2.05
N LYS A 113 26.77 33.42 3.07
CA LYS A 113 28.22 33.22 3.24
C LYS A 113 28.86 32.43 2.11
N LEU A 114 28.11 31.50 1.51
CA LEU A 114 28.58 30.64 0.43
C LEU A 114 28.34 31.25 -0.97
N GLY A 115 27.61 32.36 -1.07
CA GLY A 115 27.28 33.01 -2.34
C GLY A 115 26.32 32.20 -3.22
N ILE A 116 25.46 31.39 -2.61
CA ILE A 116 24.42 30.59 -3.29
C ILE A 116 23.01 31.01 -2.86
#